data_AF-A0A523N0V9-F1
#
_entry.id   AF-A0A523N0V9-F1
#
_cell.length_a   1.000
_cell.length_b   1.000
_cell.length_c   1.000
_cell.angle_alpha   90.00
_cell.angle_beta   90.00
_cell.angle_gamma   90.00
#
_symmetry.space_group_name_H-M   'P 1'
#
loop_
_entity.id
_entity.type
_entity.pdbx_description
1 polymer ?
#
loop_
_entity_poly.entity_id
_entity_poly.type
_entity_poly.pdbx_seq_one_letter_code
_entity_poly.pdbx_strand_id
1 'polypeptide(L)' 'MPDIIHPNDRPPVDSEQRVLSANQKFYDAFNQQNLEGMQQVWVRDPAARCIHPGWPVLRGFDSIIKSWQDIFENT' A
#
# COMPACT_ATOMS: atom_id res chain seq x y z
N MET A 1 0.36 20.07 14.29
CA MET A 1 -0.35 20.93 13.32
C MET A 1 -0.99 19.98 12.33
N PRO A 2 -2.32 19.89 12.18
CA PRO A 2 -2.91 19.17 11.06
C PRO A 2 -2.74 20.04 9.81
N ASP A 3 -2.30 19.44 8.71
CA ASP A 3 -2.16 20.14 7.43
C ASP A 3 -3.53 20.66 6.99
N ILE A 4 -3.74 21.98 7.07
CA ILE A 4 -4.91 22.63 6.48
C ILE A 4 -4.64 22.65 4.97
N ILE A 5 -5.08 21.60 4.27
CA ILE A 5 -5.12 21.58 2.81
C ILE A 5 -6.00 22.76 2.38
N HIS A 6 -5.40 23.76 1.73
CA HIS A 6 -6.12 24.90 1.23
C HIS A 6 -7.15 24.43 0.17
N PRO A 7 -8.35 25.02 0.08
CA PRO A 7 -9.40 24.53 -0.81
C PRO A 7 -8.99 24.45 -2.30
N ASN A 8 -8.01 25.24 -2.73
CA ASN A 8 -7.43 25.21 -4.08
C ASN A 8 -6.28 24.21 -4.26
N ASP A 9 -5.73 23.67 -3.18
CA ASP A 9 -4.70 22.62 -3.19
C ASP A 9 -5.32 21.22 -3.07
N ARG A 10 -6.65 21.15 -2.92
CA ARG A 10 -7.35 19.86 -2.95
C ARG A 10 -7.11 19.24 -4.32
N PRO A 11 -6.55 18.04 -4.40
CA PRO A 11 -6.42 17.36 -5.67
C PRO A 11 -7.82 17.23 -6.31
N PRO A 12 -7.94 17.20 -7.64
CA PRO A 12 -9.23 16.99 -8.30
C PRO A 12 -10.00 15.85 -7.64
N VAL A 13 -11.32 15.96 -7.49
CA VAL A 13 -12.16 14.93 -6.82
C VAL A 13 -11.87 13.52 -7.35
N ASP A 14 -11.58 13.41 -8.64
CA ASP A 14 -11.14 12.18 -9.29
C ASP A 14 -9.80 11.64 -8.76
N SER A 15 -8.81 12.50 -8.53
CA SER A 15 -7.52 12.13 -7.91
C SER A 15 -7.69 11.64 -6.47
N GLU A 16 -8.51 12.31 -5.65
CA GLU A 16 -8.82 11.84 -4.29
C GLU A 16 -9.52 10.48 -4.31
N GLN A 17 -10.53 10.33 -5.18
CA GLN A 17 -11.25 9.07 -5.36
C GLN A 17 -10.34 7.92 -5.84
N ARG A 18 -9.37 8.20 -6.71
CA ARG A 18 -8.38 7.19 -7.16
C ARG A 18 -7.48 6.74 -6.01
N VAL A 19 -7.04 7.66 -5.15
CA VAL A 19 -6.24 7.31 -3.96
C VAL A 19 -7.05 6.44 -3.00
N LEU A 20 -8.29 6.83 -2.71
CA LEU A 20 -9.20 6.04 -1.87
C LEU A 20 -9.47 4.66 -2.46
N SER A 21 -9.68 4.55 -3.77
CA SER A 21 -9.87 3.27 -4.45
C SER A 21 -8.62 2.39 -4.38
N ALA A 22 -7.42 2.95 -4.54
CA ALA A 22 -6.17 2.20 -4.40
C ALA A 22 -5.98 1.67 -2.96
N ASN A 23 -6.30 2.50 -1.96
CA ASN A 23 -6.26 2.10 -0.56
C ASN A 23 -7.27 0.98 -0.24
N GLN A 24 -8.50 1.08 -0.76
CA GLN A 24 -9.51 0.03 -0.59
C GLN A 24 -9.03 -1.30 -1.17
N LYS A 25 -8.48 -1.30 -2.39
CA LYS A 25 -7.92 -2.51 -3.03
C LYS A 25 -6.79 -3.13 -2.21
N PHE A 26 -5.95 -2.31 -1.57
CA PHE A 26 -4.90 -2.80 -0.68
C PHE A 26 -5.47 -3.56 0.52
N TYR A 27 -6.45 -2.99 1.21
CA TYR A 27 -7.06 -3.64 2.38
C TYR A 27 -7.95 -4.83 2.00
N ASP A 28 -8.62 -4.79 0.85
CA ASP A 28 -9.36 -5.94 0.32
C ASP A 28 -8.42 -7.12 0.05
N ALA A 29 -7.27 -6.87 -0.60
CA ALA A 29 -6.26 -7.89 -0.84
C ALA A 29 -5.67 -8.45 0.46
N PHE A 30 -5.42 -7.58 1.45
CA PHE A 30 -4.93 -7.98 2.77
C PHE A 30 -5.91 -8.90 3.49
N ASN A 31 -7.18 -8.49 3.62
CA ASN A 31 -8.20 -9.23 4.35
C ASN A 31 -8.51 -10.60 3.72
N GLN A 32 -8.30 -10.73 2.41
CA GLN A 32 -8.51 -11.97 1.66
C GLN A 32 -7.25 -12.83 1.53
N GLN A 33 -6.12 -12.42 2.14
CA GLN A 33 -4.81 -13.06 1.96
C GLN A 33 -4.42 -13.22 0.48
N ASN A 34 -4.84 -12.27 -0.35
CA ASN A 34 -4.69 -12.33 -1.79
C ASN A 34 -3.32 -11.77 -2.22
N LEU A 35 -2.34 -12.66 -2.39
CA LEU A 35 -0.99 -12.28 -2.81
C LEU A 35 -0.95 -11.65 -4.21
N GLU A 36 -1.80 -12.10 -5.14
CA GLU A 36 -1.90 -11.51 -6.47
C GLU A 36 -2.43 -10.07 -6.38
N GLY A 37 -3.44 -9.84 -5.55
CA GLY A 37 -3.95 -8.50 -5.24
C GLY A 37 -2.86 -7.58 -4.68
N MET A 38 -2.03 -8.11 -3.77
CA MET A 38 -0.87 -7.38 -3.26
C MET A 38 0.13 -7.01 -4.36
N GLN A 39 0.42 -7.91 -5.30
CA GLN A 39 1.30 -7.61 -6.44
C GLN A 39 0.76 -6.52 -7.37
N GLN A 40 -0.56 -6.34 -7.43
CA GLN A 40 -1.20 -5.31 -8.27
C GLN A 40 -1.20 -3.93 -7.61
N VAL A 41 -1.33 -3.85 -6.28
CA VAL A 41 -1.41 -2.56 -5.56
C VAL A 41 -0.05 -1.96 -5.22
N TRP A 42 1.00 -2.79 -5.14
CA TRP A 42 2.36 -2.31 -4.89
C TRP A 42 3.06 -1.87 -6.17
N VAL A 43 3.73 -0.72 -6.10
CA VAL A 43 4.56 -0.21 -7.20
C VAL A 43 5.80 -1.08 -7.40
N ARG A 44 6.10 -1.43 -8.66
CA ARG A 44 7.30 -2.18 -9.05
C ARG A 44 8.52 -1.26 -9.17
N ASP A 45 8.96 -0.71 -8.04
CA ASP A 45 10.03 0.27 -7.98
C ASP A 45 11.03 -0.03 -6.83
N PRO A 46 12.36 0.05 -7.06
CA PRO A 46 13.37 -0.09 -6.00
C PRO A 46 13.23 0.92 -4.85
N ALA A 47 12.56 2.05 -5.07
CA ALA A 47 12.27 3.08 -4.08
C ALA A 47 11.08 2.72 -3.17
N ALA A 48 10.27 1.70 -3.50
CA ALA A 48 9.18 1.24 -2.64
C ALA A 48 9.68 0.86 -1.24
N ARG A 49 8.90 1.21 -0.20
CA ARG A 49 9.21 0.91 1.21
C ARG A 49 7.98 0.32 1.88
N CYS A 50 8.20 -0.66 2.75
CA CYS A 50 7.18 -1.20 3.63
C CYS A 50 7.77 -1.39 5.03
N ILE A 51 6.95 -1.12 6.06
CA ILE A 51 7.32 -1.29 7.47
C ILE A 51 6.15 -2.02 8.14
N HIS A 52 6.37 -3.28 8.48
CA HIS A 52 5.46 -4.03 9.33
C HIS A 52 5.81 -3.79 10.80
N PRO A 53 4.84 -3.82 11.73
CA PRO A 53 5.13 -3.71 13.16
C PRO A 53 6.17 -4.74 13.62
N GLY A 54 7.27 -4.28 14.19
CA GLY A 54 8.35 -5.13 14.70
C GLY A 54 9.36 -5.63 13.67
N TRP A 55 9.21 -5.29 12.38
CA TRP A 55 10.13 -5.71 11.31
C TRP A 55 11.08 -4.57 10.90
N PRO A 56 12.28 -4.88 10.34
CA PRO A 56 13.11 -3.89 9.66
C PRO A 56 12.42 -3.27 8.44
N VAL A 57 12.91 -2.13 7.97
CA VAL A 57 12.42 -1.48 6.73
C VAL A 57 12.71 -2.37 5.52
N LEU A 58 11.66 -2.74 4.80
CA LEU A 58 11.75 -3.47 3.53
C LEU A 58 11.92 -2.50 2.38
N ARG A 59 12.72 -2.88 1.38
CA ARG A 59 13.09 -2.03 0.24
C ARG A 59 12.86 -2.76 -1.07
N GLY A 60 12.16 -2.11 -1.99
CA GLY A 60 11.88 -2.65 -3.31
C GLY A 60 10.73 -3.65 -3.34
N PHE A 61 10.11 -3.79 -4.51
CA PHE A 61 8.91 -4.58 -4.73
C PHE A 61 9.05 -6.04 -4.28
N ASP A 62 10.11 -6.73 -4.68
CA ASP A 62 10.27 -8.18 -4.41
C ASP A 62 10.32 -8.49 -2.91
N SER A 63 11.08 -7.70 -2.14
CA SER A 63 11.15 -7.86 -0.68
C SER A 63 9.82 -7.56 0.00
N ILE A 64 9.06 -6.60 -0.52
CA ILE A 64 7.75 -6.25 0.02
C ILE A 64 6.74 -7.37 -0.27
N ILE A 65 6.67 -7.87 -1.51
CA ILE A 65 5.76 -8.97 -1.86
C ILE A 65 6.11 -10.25 -1.12
N LYS A 66 7.40 -10.57 -0.97
CA LYS A 66 7.83 -11.72 -0.16
C LYS A 66 7.36 -11.61 1.30
N SER A 67 7.42 -10.41 1.90
CA SER A 67 6.92 -10.22 3.26
C SER A 67 5.41 -10.45 3.39
N TRP A 68 4.61 -10.08 2.39
CA TRP A 68 3.17 -10.36 2.39
C TRP A 68 2.88 -11.84 2.23
N GLN A 69 3.63 -12.54 1.38
CA GLN A 69 3.58 -13.99 1.28
C GLN A 69 3.87 -14.64 2.63
N ASP A 70 4.95 -14.24 3.30
CA ASP A 70 5.34 -14.77 4.61
C ASP A 70 4.25 -14.51 5.68
N ILE A 71 3.63 -13.33 5.69
CA ILE A 71 2.52 -13.02 6.61
C ILE A 71 1.31 -13.93 6.33
N PHE A 72 0.91 -14.07 5.07
CA PHE A 72 -0.25 -14.87 4.69
C PHE A 72 -0.06 -16.37 4.91
N GLU A 73 1.17 -16.90 4.76
CA GLU A 73 1.50 -18.30 5.03
C GLU A 73 1.52 -18.64 6.53
N ASN A 74 1.62 -17.64 7.42
CA ASN A 74 1.72 -17.81 8.87
C ASN A 74 0.44 -17.40 9.63
N THR A 75 -0.70 -17.28 8.93
CA THR A 75 -1.99 -16.96 9.56
C THR A 75 -2.89 -18.18 9.66
#